data_AF-A0A935ARA8-F1
#
_entry.id   AF-A0A935ARA8-F1
#
_cell.length_a   1.000
_cell.length_b   1.000
_cell.length_c   1.000
_cell.angle_alpha   90.00
_cell.angle_beta   90.00
_cell.angle_gamma   90.00
#
_symmetry.space_group_name_H-M   'P 1'
#
loop_
_entity.id
_entity.type
_entity.pdbx_description
1 polymer ?
#
loop_
_entity_poly.entity_id
_entity_poly.type
_entity_poly.pdbx_seq_one_letter_code
_entity_poly.pdbx_strand_id
1 'polypeptide(L)'
;MSIEIDLSGSQVEVRLGGGDVALCLARTLRVPLASITGVRVEPTADARKELGWRIGGGYFPGLFATGWFTWRSRRGFRQWWRVYRGDRVLVIDTERRSPARLVMQVADPDGVASRLDAALRGRARP
;
A
#
# COMPACT_ATOMS: atom_id res chain seq x y z
N MET A 1 -13.89 -1.75 -9.07
CA MET A 1 -12.86 -1.64 -8.02
C MET A 1 -11.64 -0.97 -8.64
N SER A 2 -11.51 0.35 -8.53
CA SER A 2 -10.39 1.09 -9.11
C SER A 2 -9.46 1.60 -8.00
N ILE A 3 -8.16 1.44 -8.22
CA ILE A 3 -7.12 2.11 -7.47
C ILE A 3 -6.29 2.92 -8.46
N GLU A 4 -6.05 4.17 -8.14
CA GLU A 4 -5.20 5.06 -8.90
C GLU A 4 -4.07 5.55 -8.00
N ILE A 5 -2.86 5.56 -8.53
CA ILE A 5 -1.67 6.03 -7.83
C ILE A 5 -1.12 7.19 -8.63
N ASP A 6 -1.07 8.34 -7.99
CA ASP A 6 -0.57 9.55 -8.59
C ASP A 6 0.54 10.18 -7.74
N LEU A 7 1.41 10.90 -8.43
CA LEU A 7 2.48 11.68 -7.82
C LEU A 7 2.07 13.14 -7.84
N SER A 8 1.65 13.66 -6.69
CA SER A 8 1.24 15.06 -6.53
C SER A 8 2.29 15.80 -5.74
N GLY A 9 3.17 16.51 -6.44
CA GLY A 9 4.29 17.25 -5.85
C GLY A 9 5.22 16.35 -5.04
N SER A 10 5.24 16.54 -3.71
CA SER A 10 6.06 15.77 -2.77
C SER A 10 5.32 14.60 -2.11
N GLN A 11 4.15 14.22 -2.62
CA GLN A 11 3.27 13.21 -2.04
C GLN A 11 2.92 12.12 -3.06
N VAL A 12 2.87 10.88 -2.61
CA VAL A 12 2.17 9.78 -3.29
C VAL A 12 0.72 9.81 -2.82
N GLU A 13 -0.21 9.95 -3.77
CA GLU A 13 -1.63 9.92 -3.52
C GLU A 13 -2.23 8.64 -4.09
N VAL A 14 -2.79 7.81 -3.22
CA VAL A 14 -3.51 6.59 -3.59
C VAL A 14 -5.00 6.89 -3.49
N ARG A 15 -5.71 6.90 -4.61
CA ARG A 15 -7.15 7.15 -4.69
C ARG A 15 -7.91 5.85 -4.92
N LEU A 16 -8.99 5.68 -4.17
CA LEU A 16 -9.84 4.50 -4.21
C LEU A 16 -11.20 4.89 -4.77
N GLY A 17 -11.69 4.11 -5.72
CA GLY A 17 -12.98 4.32 -6.36
C GLY A 17 -14.03 3.27 -5.98
N GLY A 18 -15.30 3.67 -6.03
CA GLY A 18 -16.46 2.78 -5.87
C GLY A 18 -16.52 2.11 -4.49
N GLY A 19 -16.91 0.83 -4.46
CA GLY A 19 -17.08 0.06 -3.22
C GLY A 19 -15.79 -0.12 -2.39
N ASP A 20 -14.63 0.12 -2.98
CA ASP A 20 -13.34 0.00 -2.28
C ASP A 20 -13.18 1.07 -1.19
N VAL A 21 -13.89 2.19 -1.30
CA VAL A 21 -13.89 3.25 -0.27
C VAL A 21 -14.46 2.72 1.04
N ALA A 22 -15.59 2.00 0.97
CA ALA A 22 -16.23 1.39 2.13
C ALA A 22 -15.39 0.22 2.68
N LEU A 23 -14.80 -0.58 1.80
CA LEU A 23 -14.00 -1.74 2.18
C LEU A 23 -12.65 -1.35 2.78
N CYS A 24 -11.97 -0.34 2.25
CA CYS A 24 -10.65 0.09 2.74
C CYS A 24 -10.73 1.09 3.90
N LEU A 25 -11.94 1.58 4.23
CA LEU A 25 -12.18 2.68 5.17
C LEU A 25 -11.34 3.92 4.86
N ALA A 26 -11.05 4.13 3.58
CA ALA A 26 -10.27 5.25 3.09
C ALA A 26 -10.74 5.56 1.66
N ARG A 27 -10.95 6.85 1.37
CA ARG A 27 -11.18 7.33 0.00
C ARG A 27 -9.87 7.66 -0.71
N THR A 28 -8.96 8.26 0.05
CA THR A 28 -7.66 8.72 -0.42
C THR A 28 -6.64 8.50 0.68
N LEU A 29 -5.49 7.93 0.33
CA LEU A 29 -4.37 7.76 1.22
C LEU A 29 -3.19 8.57 0.69
N ARG A 30 -2.69 9.51 1.50
CA ARG A 30 -1.58 10.39 1.13
C ARG A 30 -0.35 10.04 1.95
N VAL A 31 0.75 9.79 1.27
CA VAL A 31 2.03 9.45 1.89
C VAL A 31 3.08 10.40 1.32
N PRO A 32 3.77 11.19 2.15
CA PRO A 32 4.88 11.99 1.67
C PRO A 32 5.96 11.11 1.07
N LEU A 33 6.44 11.44 -0.12
CA LEU A 33 7.64 10.85 -0.71
C LEU A 33 8.82 10.95 0.26
N ALA A 34 8.84 12.00 1.08
CA ALA A 34 9.80 12.21 2.16
C ALA A 34 9.93 10.99 3.10
N SER A 35 8.79 10.37 3.41
CA SER A 35 8.66 9.30 4.39
C SER A 35 8.75 7.89 3.81
N ILE A 36 8.81 7.76 2.49
CA ILE A 36 8.92 6.46 1.82
C ILE A 36 10.36 5.99 1.92
N THR A 37 10.56 4.79 2.47
CA THR A 37 11.86 4.17 2.66
C THR A 37 12.18 3.11 1.62
N GLY A 38 11.15 2.59 0.94
CA GLY A 38 11.34 1.62 -0.14
C GLY A 38 10.06 1.32 -0.88
N VAL A 39 10.20 0.95 -2.15
CA VAL A 39 9.13 0.50 -3.03
C VAL A 39 9.58 -0.78 -3.70
N ARG A 40 8.74 -1.82 -3.67
CA ARG A 40 9.03 -3.10 -4.31
C ARG A 40 7.77 -3.81 -4.76
N VAL A 41 7.92 -4.75 -5.68
CA VAL A 41 6.87 -5.71 -6.04
C VAL A 41 7.24 -7.04 -5.42
N GLU A 42 6.32 -7.66 -4.69
CA GLU A 42 6.54 -8.98 -4.10
C GLU A 42 5.32 -9.88 -4.30
N PRO A 43 5.49 -11.21 -4.20
CA PRO A 43 4.36 -12.13 -4.20
C PRO A 43 3.41 -11.82 -3.05
N THR A 44 2.11 -11.87 -3.31
CA THR A 44 1.05 -11.66 -2.32
C THR A 44 1.21 -12.59 -1.11
N ALA A 45 1.66 -13.83 -1.35
CA ALA A 45 1.93 -14.80 -0.29
C ALA A 45 3.03 -14.33 0.67
N ASP A 46 4.08 -13.69 0.15
CA ASP A 46 5.19 -13.18 0.96
C ASP A 46 4.77 -11.96 1.77
N ALA A 47 4.06 -11.02 1.14
CA ALA A 47 3.51 -9.87 1.85
C ALA A 47 2.60 -10.31 3.01
N ARG A 48 1.82 -11.38 2.81
CA ARG A 48 0.85 -11.89 3.80
C ARG A 48 1.53 -12.48 5.05
N LYS A 49 2.79 -12.90 4.98
CA LYS A 49 3.53 -13.45 6.13
C LYS A 49 3.60 -12.44 7.29
N GLU A 50 3.68 -11.15 6.98
CA GLU A 50 3.77 -10.06 7.95
C GLU A 50 2.41 -9.50 8.36
N LEU A 51 1.30 -10.01 7.78
CA LEU A 51 -0.06 -9.53 8.03
C LEU A 51 -0.53 -9.91 9.44
N GLY A 52 -0.79 -8.90 10.27
CA GLY A 52 -1.26 -9.08 11.63
C GLY A 52 -2.79 -9.09 11.77
N TRP A 53 -3.24 -8.72 12.96
CA TRP A 53 -4.65 -8.60 13.30
C TRP A 53 -5.33 -7.51 12.49
N ARG A 54 -6.55 -7.80 12.03
CA ARG A 54 -7.39 -6.81 11.34
C ARG A 54 -7.88 -5.77 12.34
N ILE A 55 -7.63 -4.50 12.03
CA ILE A 55 -8.10 -3.34 12.80
C ILE A 55 -9.43 -2.84 12.23
N GLY A 56 -9.58 -2.83 10.91
CA GLY A 56 -10.81 -2.40 10.25
C GLY A 56 -10.76 -2.57 8.74
N GLY A 57 -11.93 -2.62 8.11
CA GLY A 57 -12.10 -2.79 6.67
C GLY A 57 -12.62 -4.17 6.26
N GLY A 58 -12.82 -4.36 4.96
CA GLY A 58 -13.36 -5.55 4.35
C GLY A 58 -12.35 -6.69 4.35
N TYR A 59 -12.75 -7.83 4.90
CA TYR A 59 -11.93 -9.03 4.85
C TYR A 59 -12.81 -10.24 4.63
N PHE A 60 -12.45 -11.03 3.62
CA PHE A 60 -13.05 -12.33 3.39
C PHE A 60 -11.93 -13.35 3.14
N PRO A 61 -11.75 -14.35 4.02
CA PRO A 61 -10.69 -15.35 3.90
C PRO A 61 -10.65 -15.96 2.48
N GLY A 62 -9.46 -15.98 1.88
CA GLY A 62 -9.25 -16.54 0.53
C GLY A 62 -9.79 -15.70 -0.64
N LEU A 63 -10.45 -14.56 -0.40
CA LEU A 63 -11.05 -13.74 -1.46
C LEU A 63 -10.43 -12.35 -1.55
N PHE A 64 -10.43 -11.59 -0.44
CA PHE A 64 -9.82 -10.26 -0.40
C PHE A 64 -9.44 -9.84 1.03
N ALA A 65 -8.43 -8.97 1.12
CA ALA A 65 -8.00 -8.29 2.32
C ALA A 65 -7.86 -6.79 2.02
N THR A 66 -8.77 -6.01 2.58
CA THR A 66 -8.87 -4.56 2.38
C THR A 66 -9.01 -3.83 3.71
N GLY A 67 -8.28 -2.73 3.89
CA GLY A 67 -8.30 -1.92 5.10
C GLY A 67 -7.03 -2.00 5.92
N TRP A 68 -7.17 -1.87 7.24
CA TRP A 68 -6.07 -1.66 8.18
C TRP A 68 -5.77 -2.93 8.97
N PHE A 69 -4.50 -3.29 9.03
CA PHE A 69 -3.98 -4.45 9.73
C PHE A 69 -2.81 -4.06 10.61
N THR A 70 -2.56 -4.80 11.69
CA THR A 70 -1.34 -4.66 12.47
C THR A 70 -0.16 -5.31 11.74
N TRP A 71 1.05 -4.99 12.16
CA TRP A 71 2.26 -5.66 11.70
C TRP A 71 2.68 -6.71 12.72
N ARG A 72 2.78 -7.98 12.29
CA ARG A 72 3.16 -9.11 13.17
C ARG A 72 4.51 -8.86 13.84
N SER A 73 5.54 -8.56 13.06
CA SER A 73 6.90 -8.36 13.54
C SER A 73 7.15 -6.98 14.16
N ARG A 74 6.22 -6.01 14.00
CA ARG A 74 6.43 -4.62 14.45
C ARG A 74 5.22 -4.08 15.23
N ARG A 75 5.20 -4.34 16.55
CA ARG A 75 4.08 -3.98 17.42
C ARG A 75 3.81 -2.46 17.42
N GLY A 76 2.53 -2.08 17.28
CA GLY A 76 2.10 -0.69 17.23
C GLY A 76 2.17 -0.02 15.85
N PHE A 77 2.76 -0.69 14.85
CA PHE A 77 2.76 -0.24 13.46
C PHE A 77 1.57 -0.83 12.71
N ARG A 78 1.03 -0.04 11.78
CA ARG A 78 -0.16 -0.39 10.99
C ARG A 78 0.19 -0.49 9.53
N GLN A 79 -0.34 -1.50 8.89
CA GLN A 79 -0.25 -1.73 7.47
C GLN A 79 -1.61 -1.44 6.84
N TRP A 80 -1.61 -0.76 5.70
CA TRP A 80 -2.80 -0.57 4.89
C TRP A 80 -2.77 -1.55 3.73
N TRP A 81 -3.85 -2.29 3.53
CA TRP A 81 -3.95 -3.37 2.59
C TRP A 81 -5.11 -3.14 1.62
N ARG A 82 -4.88 -3.44 0.34
CA ARG A 82 -5.93 -3.62 -0.67
C ARG A 82 -5.49 -4.69 -1.65
N VAL A 83 -5.80 -5.94 -1.33
CA VAL A 83 -5.39 -7.11 -2.10
C VAL A 83 -6.60 -8.01 -2.33
N TYR A 84 -6.80 -8.44 -3.58
CA TYR A 84 -7.85 -9.38 -3.95
C TYR A 84 -7.21 -10.74 -4.25
N ARG A 85 -7.52 -11.33 -5.41
CA ARG A 85 -7.01 -12.63 -5.88
C ARG A 85 -5.72 -12.53 -6.72
N GLY A 86 -5.05 -11.38 -6.74
CA GLY A 86 -3.79 -11.24 -7.47
C GLY A 86 -2.60 -11.87 -6.74
N ASP A 87 -1.67 -12.40 -7.51
CA ASP A 87 -0.45 -13.03 -6.99
C ASP A 87 0.70 -12.05 -6.75
N ARG A 88 0.61 -10.84 -7.29
CA ARG A 88 1.65 -9.81 -7.17
C ARG A 88 1.04 -8.53 -6.59
N VAL A 89 1.76 -7.93 -5.66
CA VAL A 89 1.37 -6.68 -4.99
C VAL A 89 2.50 -5.69 -5.01
N LEU A 90 2.14 -4.42 -5.15
CA LEU A 90 3.02 -3.30 -4.90
C LEU A 90 3.08 -3.06 -3.40
N VAL A 91 4.30 -2.98 -2.87
CA VAL A 91 4.57 -2.70 -1.47
C VAL A 91 5.37 -1.42 -1.34
N ILE A 92 4.83 -0.50 -0.55
CA ILE A 92 5.47 0.77 -0.22
C ILE A 92 5.71 0.78 1.29
N ASP A 93 6.97 0.78 1.71
CA ASP A 93 7.36 0.92 3.10
C ASP A 93 7.60 2.40 3.43
N THR A 94 7.17 2.79 4.63
CA THR A 94 7.35 4.15 5.13
C THR A 94 7.97 4.13 6.53
N GLU A 95 8.59 5.24 6.90
CA GLU A 95 9.09 5.46 8.26
C GLU A 95 7.97 5.76 9.29
N ARG A 96 6.73 5.97 8.82
CA ARG A 96 5.59 6.33 9.67
C ARG A 96 5.07 5.11 10.44
N ARG A 97 4.30 5.37 11.50
CA ARG A 97 3.60 4.30 12.24
C ARG A 97 2.30 3.85 11.55
N SER A 98 1.64 4.73 10.81
CA SER A 98 0.34 4.46 10.18
C SER A 98 0.13 5.36 8.93
N PRO A 99 0.14 4.81 7.71
CA PRO A 99 0.56 3.45 7.36
C PRO A 99 2.09 3.32 7.35
N ALA A 100 2.61 2.36 8.09
CA ALA A 100 4.02 1.96 8.05
C ALA A 100 4.36 1.17 6.78
N ARG A 101 3.35 0.48 6.24
CA ARG A 101 3.43 -0.27 4.98
C ARG A 101 2.11 -0.13 4.25
N LEU A 102 2.16 0.07 2.95
CA LEU A 102 1.02 0.00 2.06
C LEU A 102 1.23 -1.20 1.14
N VAL A 103 0.27 -2.12 1.13
CA VAL A 103 0.27 -3.30 0.27
C VAL A 103 -0.95 -3.23 -0.62
N MET A 104 -0.75 -3.14 -1.93
CA MET A 104 -1.85 -2.94 -2.86
C MET A 104 -1.67 -3.71 -4.15
N GLN A 105 -2.76 -4.29 -4.62
CA GLN A 105 -2.85 -4.86 -5.95
C GLN A 105 -3.21 -3.75 -6.94
N VAL A 106 -2.35 -3.56 -7.95
CA VAL A 106 -2.49 -2.58 -9.03
C VAL A 106 -2.37 -3.29 -10.38
N ALA A 107 -2.83 -2.66 -11.45
CA ALA A 107 -2.84 -3.28 -12.78
C ALA A 107 -1.42 -3.56 -13.31
N ASP A 108 -0.49 -2.63 -13.12
CA ASP A 108 0.92 -2.76 -13.49
C ASP A 108 1.82 -2.44 -12.28
N PRO A 109 2.11 -3.43 -11.42
CA PRO A 109 2.88 -3.19 -10.21
C PRO A 109 4.33 -2.82 -10.51
N ASP A 110 4.93 -3.35 -11.59
CA ASP A 110 6.32 -3.09 -11.96
C ASP A 110 6.50 -1.70 -12.55
N GLY A 111 5.60 -1.27 -13.45
CA GLY A 111 5.62 0.09 -14.00
C GLY A 111 5.37 1.14 -12.93
N VAL A 112 4.44 0.89 -12.00
CA VAL A 112 4.21 1.79 -10.86
C VAL A 112 5.42 1.83 -9.93
N ALA A 113 6.01 0.67 -9.58
CA ALA A 113 7.20 0.62 -8.74
C ALA A 113 8.37 1.40 -9.37
N SER A 114 8.58 1.22 -10.68
CA SER A 114 9.63 1.92 -11.43
C SER A 114 9.41 3.43 -11.45
N ARG A 115 8.17 3.88 -11.64
CA ARG A 115 7.81 5.31 -11.60
C ARG A 115 8.04 5.92 -10.21
N LEU A 116 7.67 5.20 -9.16
CA LEU A 116 7.90 5.64 -7.78
C LEU A 116 9.40 5.66 -7.44
N ASP A 117 10.16 4.64 -7.84
CA ASP A 117 11.61 4.59 -7.62
C ASP A 117 12.32 5.74 -8.34
N ALA A 118 11.94 6.04 -9.59
CA ALA A 118 12.45 7.19 -10.31
C ALA A 118 12.16 8.52 -9.58
N ALA A 119 10.96 8.68 -9.02
CA ALA A 119 10.60 9.88 -8.25
C ALA A 119 11.41 9.97 -6.94
N LEU A 120 11.65 8.85 -6.26
CA LEU A 120 12.48 8.80 -5.05
C LEU A 120 13.95 9.12 -5.33
N ARG A 121 14.50 8.65 -6.46
CA ARG A 121 15.85 9.02 -6.91
C ARG A 121 15.94 10.48 -7.31
N GLY A 122 14.92 11.02 -7.96
CA GLY A 122 14.82 12.44 -8.33
C GLY A 122 14.87 13.37 -7.10
N ARG A 123 14.31 12.95 -5.97
CA ARG A 123 14.44 13.65 -4.68
C ARG A 123 15.87 13.66 -4.14
N ALA A 124 16.64 12.60 -4.36
CA ALA A 124 18.00 12.46 -3.83
C ALA A 124 19.03 13.31 -4.60
N ARG A 125 18.63 13.96 -5.70
CA ARG A 125 19.49 14.85 -6.47
C ARG A 125 19.36 16.28 -5.91
N PRO A 126 20.44 16.85 -5.32
CA PRO A 126 20.45 18.23 -4.83
C PRO A 126 20.39 19.25 -5.97
#